data_AF-A0A2V3IS11-F1
#
_entry.id   AF-A0A2V3IS11-F1
#
_cell.length_a   1.000
_cell.length_b   1.000
_cell.length_c   1.000
_cell.angle_alpha   90.00
_cell.angle_beta   90.00
_cell.angle_gamma   90.00
#
_symmetry.space_group_name_H-M   'P 1'
#
loop_
_entity.id
_entity.type
_entity.pdbx_description
1 polymer ?
#
loop_
_entity_poly.entity_id
_entity_poly.type
_entity_poly.pdbx_seq_one_letter_code
_entity_poly.pdbx_strand_id
1 'polypeptide(L)'
;MYNFILLCFFVLIICVFTEDPPVFDICPNQCYKNSRMPIRECRRSNLAHLCSVRRCSYSGQEDNGFSCSLPERSFLLKNSELWQWEMVITYWWESGKRDLDTSTRFLGANVGFKCGKNSKYLRWLGDSSKNGGDEQVVVDFDKARRDGLWTGRTSIQLHAGWHGSQQQGMAHVVVGMRRTDNHEEGNNLYAFIYPGTQRTCSPHQVAAVKIFRGRHFTRVTLDHM
;
A
#
# COMPACT_ATOMS: atom_id res chain seq x y z
N MET A 1 -50.43 -9.02 51.01
CA MET A 1 -50.46 -8.19 49.80
C MET A 1 -49.03 -7.81 49.43
N TYR A 2 -48.62 -8.25 48.24
CA TYR A 2 -47.51 -7.80 47.38
C TYR A 2 -46.08 -7.59 47.94
N ASN A 3 -45.30 -8.66 47.72
CA ASN A 3 -43.90 -8.70 47.26
C ASN A 3 -43.31 -7.39 46.73
N PHE A 4 -42.25 -6.91 47.37
CA PHE A 4 -41.25 -6.01 46.79
C PHE A 4 -39.94 -6.79 46.65
N ILE A 5 -39.78 -7.50 45.52
CA ILE A 5 -38.53 -8.20 45.19
C ILE A 5 -37.61 -7.20 44.51
N LEU A 6 -36.58 -6.82 45.27
CA LEU A 6 -35.41 -6.05 44.86
C LEU A 6 -34.58 -6.90 43.87
N LEU A 7 -34.66 -6.59 42.58
CA LEU A 7 -33.83 -7.24 41.55
C LEU A 7 -32.61 -6.37 41.23
N CYS A 8 -31.53 -6.59 42.00
CA CYS A 8 -30.20 -6.10 41.68
C CYS A 8 -29.62 -6.90 40.49
N PHE A 9 -29.74 -6.37 39.28
CA PHE A 9 -29.01 -6.89 38.12
C PHE A 9 -27.55 -6.40 38.17
N PHE A 10 -26.65 -7.28 38.63
CA PHE A 10 -25.22 -7.16 38.41
C PHE A 10 -24.91 -7.47 36.94
N VAL A 11 -24.61 -6.45 36.14
CA VAL A 11 -24.02 -6.61 34.81
C VAL A 11 -22.50 -6.71 34.99
N LEU A 12 -22.00 -7.94 35.11
CA LEU A 12 -20.58 -8.25 35.08
C LEU A 12 -20.09 -8.12 33.62
N ILE A 13 -19.56 -6.94 33.27
CA ILE A 13 -18.84 -6.74 32.02
C ILE A 13 -17.49 -7.45 32.17
N ILE A 14 -17.40 -8.67 31.63
CA ILE A 14 -16.11 -9.37 31.48
C ILE A 14 -15.37 -8.67 30.34
N CYS A 15 -14.52 -7.70 30.69
CA CYS A 15 -13.48 -7.21 29.79
C CYS A 15 -12.47 -8.34 29.58
N VAL A 16 -12.71 -9.18 28.58
CA VAL A 16 -11.68 -10.09 28.05
C VAL A 16 -10.65 -9.19 27.38
N PHE A 17 -9.60 -8.85 28.12
CA PHE A 17 -8.37 -8.31 27.55
C PHE A 17 -7.80 -9.41 26.66
N THR A 18 -8.09 -9.34 25.36
CA THR A 18 -7.32 -10.09 24.38
C THR A 18 -5.93 -9.47 24.38
N GLU A 19 -5.01 -10.06 25.12
CA GLU A 19 -3.58 -9.78 24.97
C GLU A 19 -3.27 -9.86 23.48
N ASP A 20 -2.73 -8.77 22.93
CA ASP A 20 -2.26 -8.78 21.55
C ASP A 20 -1.28 -9.96 21.44
N PRO A 21 -1.51 -10.89 20.48
CA PRO A 21 -0.61 -12.03 20.33
C PRO A 21 0.81 -11.48 20.14
N PRO A 22 1.83 -12.16 20.68
CA PRO A 22 3.21 -11.70 20.60
C PRO A 22 3.54 -11.34 19.16
N VAL A 23 4.27 -10.24 18.97
CA VAL A 23 4.71 -9.73 17.67
C VAL A 23 5.67 -10.77 17.07
N PHE A 24 5.10 -11.84 16.50
CA PHE A 24 5.83 -12.73 15.63
C PHE A 24 6.30 -11.90 14.45
N ASP A 25 7.58 -12.01 14.13
CA ASP A 25 8.16 -11.41 12.95
C ASP A 25 7.37 -11.91 11.74
N ILE A 26 6.51 -11.06 11.17
CA ILE A 26 5.39 -11.46 10.31
C ILE A 26 5.91 -12.21 9.08
N CYS A 27 7.09 -11.83 8.62
CA CYS A 27 7.87 -12.53 7.59
C CYS A 27 9.32 -12.64 8.10
N PRO A 28 9.67 -13.69 8.88
CA PRO A 28 10.88 -13.74 9.72
C PRO A 28 12.20 -13.77 8.94
N ASN A 29 12.17 -13.78 7.61
CA ASN A 29 13.34 -13.78 6.73
C ASN A 29 14.42 -14.80 7.10
N GLN A 30 14.01 -15.98 7.59
CA GLN A 30 14.88 -17.09 7.97
C GLN A 30 14.83 -18.20 6.92
N CYS A 31 15.96 -18.88 6.69
CA CYS A 31 16.05 -20.01 5.78
C CYS A 31 15.76 -21.33 6.51
N TYR A 32 14.67 -22.02 6.14
CA TYR A 32 14.26 -23.28 6.75
C TYR A 32 14.69 -24.47 5.90
N LYS A 33 15.44 -25.40 6.52
CA LYS A 33 16.10 -26.58 5.92
C LYS A 33 15.16 -27.64 5.33
N ASN A 34 13.85 -27.58 5.59
CA ASN A 34 12.94 -28.70 5.34
C ASN A 34 11.86 -28.33 4.30
N SER A 35 11.91 -28.90 3.09
CA SER A 35 11.03 -28.56 1.97
C SER A 35 9.53 -28.84 2.19
N ARG A 36 9.18 -29.61 3.24
CA ARG A 36 7.79 -30.02 3.55
C ARG A 36 7.06 -29.12 4.57
N MET A 37 7.77 -28.28 5.33
CA MET A 37 7.20 -27.46 6.42
C MET A 37 6.82 -26.00 6.05
N PRO A 38 7.62 -25.24 5.27
CA PRO A 38 7.45 -23.78 5.13
C PRO A 38 6.41 -23.35 4.08
N ILE A 39 6.17 -24.14 3.03
CA ILE A 39 5.03 -23.89 2.13
C ILE A 39 3.72 -24.00 2.91
N ARG A 40 3.64 -24.91 3.89
CA ARG A 40 2.45 -25.06 4.73
C ARG A 40 2.37 -23.94 5.76
N GLU A 41 3.42 -23.51 6.43
CA GLU A 41 3.32 -22.41 7.42
C GLU A 41 3.08 -21.04 6.77
N CYS A 42 3.72 -20.76 5.62
CA CYS A 42 3.47 -19.53 4.87
C CYS A 42 2.17 -19.59 4.05
N ARG A 43 1.54 -20.76 3.86
CA ARG A 43 0.15 -20.88 3.33
C ARG A 43 -0.94 -21.08 4.40
N ARG A 44 -0.60 -21.55 5.61
CA ARG A 44 -1.59 -21.90 6.67
C ARG A 44 -1.94 -20.72 7.56
N SER A 45 -1.05 -19.74 7.69
CA SER A 45 -1.34 -18.58 8.51
C SER A 45 -2.12 -17.53 7.70
N ASN A 46 -2.86 -16.68 8.40
CA ASN A 46 -3.53 -15.48 7.88
C ASN A 46 -2.57 -14.46 7.21
N LEU A 47 -1.32 -14.85 6.94
CA LEU A 47 -0.19 -14.07 6.43
C LEU A 47 0.26 -14.53 5.03
N ALA A 48 -0.35 -15.57 4.45
CA ALA A 48 -0.04 -16.04 3.09
C ALA A 48 -0.18 -14.95 2.01
N HIS A 49 -1.02 -13.96 2.27
CA HIS A 49 -1.22 -12.81 1.40
C HIS A 49 -0.28 -11.64 1.71
N LEU A 50 0.52 -11.71 2.78
CA LEU A 50 1.43 -10.66 3.26
C LEU A 50 2.90 -10.99 2.97
N CYS A 51 3.33 -12.25 3.01
CA CYS A 51 4.72 -12.61 2.71
C CYS A 51 4.90 -13.17 1.29
N SER A 52 6.12 -13.10 0.78
CA SER A 52 6.61 -13.87 -0.37
C SER A 52 7.41 -15.07 0.11
N VAL A 53 7.38 -16.16 -0.64
CA VAL A 53 8.20 -17.36 -0.36
C VAL A 53 9.32 -17.41 -1.38
N ARG A 54 10.57 -17.45 -0.93
CA ARG A 54 11.77 -17.57 -1.77
C ARG A 54 12.55 -18.83 -1.41
N ARG A 55 13.30 -19.39 -2.37
CA ARG A 55 14.29 -20.44 -2.07
C ARG A 55 15.52 -19.82 -1.42
N CYS A 56 16.21 -20.59 -0.61
CA CYS A 56 17.42 -20.17 0.07
C CYS A 56 18.34 -21.37 0.35
N SER A 57 19.62 -21.07 0.60
CA SER A 57 20.65 -22.07 0.90
C SER A 57 20.95 -22.09 2.39
N TYR A 58 20.88 -23.27 3.00
CA TYR A 58 21.33 -23.49 4.37
C TYR A 58 22.76 -24.07 4.35
N SER A 59 23.66 -23.49 5.15
CA SER A 59 25.02 -24.00 5.40
C SER A 59 25.86 -24.32 4.15
N GLY A 60 25.82 -23.46 3.12
CA GLY A 60 26.67 -23.60 1.93
C GLY A 60 26.28 -24.72 0.95
N GLN A 61 25.15 -25.39 1.15
CA GLN A 61 24.55 -26.29 0.15
C GLN A 61 23.48 -25.53 -0.65
N GLU A 62 23.56 -25.57 -1.98
CA GLU A 62 22.65 -24.86 -2.87
C GLU A 62 21.19 -25.33 -2.73
N ASP A 63 20.26 -24.37 -2.65
CA ASP A 63 18.81 -24.53 -2.87
C ASP A 63 18.07 -25.59 -2.03
N ASN A 64 18.52 -25.85 -0.80
CA ASN A 64 17.91 -26.85 0.08
C ASN A 64 16.84 -26.31 1.06
N GLY A 65 16.49 -25.02 1.01
CA GLY A 65 15.54 -24.40 1.93
C GLY A 65 14.58 -23.38 1.33
N PHE A 66 13.66 -22.88 2.17
CA PHE A 66 12.76 -21.77 1.83
C PHE A 66 12.77 -20.69 2.92
N SER A 67 12.62 -19.44 2.52
CA SER A 67 12.42 -18.30 3.42
C SER A 67 11.10 -17.59 3.11
N CYS A 68 10.53 -16.97 4.15
CA CYS A 68 9.35 -16.12 4.01
C CYS A 68 9.74 -14.70 4.38
N SER A 69 9.70 -13.82 3.38
CA SER A 69 10.11 -12.44 3.48
C SER A 69 9.03 -11.53 2.94
N LEU A 70 8.97 -10.31 3.46
CA LEU A 70 8.12 -9.29 2.86
C LEU A 70 8.58 -9.08 1.40
N PRO A 71 7.66 -9.01 0.42
CA PRO A 71 8.05 -8.73 -0.96
C PRO A 71 8.87 -7.44 -1.02
N GLU A 72 9.79 -7.35 -1.98
CA GLU A 72 10.53 -6.11 -2.23
C GLU A 72 9.58 -4.92 -2.40
N ARG A 73 10.05 -3.75 -1.98
CA ARG A 73 9.28 -2.49 -2.02
C ARG A 73 7.89 -2.67 -1.41
N SER A 74 7.85 -3.22 -0.21
CA SER A 74 6.64 -3.34 0.57
C SER A 74 6.88 -2.92 2.01
N PHE A 75 5.81 -2.49 2.68
CA PHE A 75 5.77 -2.33 4.12
C PHE A 75 4.44 -2.87 4.67
N LEU A 76 4.37 -3.01 5.99
CA LEU A 76 3.16 -3.43 6.70
C LEU A 76 2.62 -2.28 7.55
N LEU A 77 1.29 -2.16 7.57
CA LEU A 77 0.55 -1.29 8.48
C LEU A 77 -0.32 -2.14 9.39
N LYS A 78 -0.45 -1.75 10.65
CA LYS A 78 -1.42 -2.37 11.55
C LYS A 78 -2.84 -1.99 11.13
N ASN A 79 -3.73 -2.97 11.06
CA ASN A 79 -5.13 -2.75 10.71
C ASN A 79 -5.85 -1.82 11.71
N SER A 80 -5.42 -1.81 12.97
CA SER A 80 -5.96 -0.94 14.03
C SER A 80 -5.61 0.54 13.83
N GLU A 81 -4.60 0.85 13.02
CA GLU A 81 -4.10 2.21 12.81
C GLU A 81 -4.48 2.76 11.42
N LEU A 82 -5.03 1.95 10.51
CA LEU A 82 -5.31 2.35 9.12
C LEU A 82 -6.13 3.63 8.98
N TRP A 83 -7.06 3.88 9.91
CA TRP A 83 -7.89 5.08 9.90
C TRP A 83 -7.12 6.38 10.13
N GLN A 84 -5.89 6.29 10.66
CA GLN A 84 -5.00 7.43 10.90
C GLN A 84 -4.17 7.78 9.66
N TRP A 85 -4.13 6.92 8.65
CA TRP A 85 -3.22 7.05 7.52
C TRP A 85 -3.95 7.30 6.21
N GLU A 86 -3.41 8.24 5.43
CA GLU A 86 -3.67 8.37 4.00
C GLU A 86 -2.42 8.00 3.21
N MET A 87 -2.61 7.58 1.95
CA MET A 87 -1.49 7.28 1.05
C MET A 87 -1.24 8.50 0.17
N VAL A 88 0.02 8.90 0.02
CA VAL A 88 0.45 9.98 -0.86
C VAL A 88 1.34 9.39 -1.93
N ILE A 89 0.92 9.55 -3.19
CA ILE A 89 1.68 9.14 -4.36
C ILE A 89 2.31 10.39 -4.96
N THR A 90 3.63 10.44 -4.99
CA THR A 90 4.40 11.55 -5.54
C THR A 90 5.16 11.07 -6.76
N TYR A 91 4.88 11.66 -7.91
CA TYR A 91 5.69 11.54 -9.11
C TYR A 91 6.69 12.67 -9.10
N TRP A 92 7.97 12.40 -9.33
CA TRP A 92 8.96 13.46 -9.38
C TRP A 92 9.99 13.23 -10.48
N TRP A 93 10.54 14.31 -10.99
CA TRP A 93 11.58 14.29 -12.01
C TRP A 93 12.66 15.33 -11.74
N GLU A 94 13.86 14.98 -12.18
CA GLU A 94 15.04 15.82 -12.05
C GLU A 94 15.04 16.99 -13.04
N SER A 95 15.90 17.97 -12.77
CA SER A 95 16.24 19.01 -13.74
C SER A 95 16.77 18.43 -15.05
N GLY A 96 16.50 19.10 -16.16
CA GLY A 96 16.74 18.63 -17.53
C GLY A 96 15.53 17.91 -18.14
N LYS A 97 14.50 17.65 -17.34
CA LYS A 97 13.21 17.09 -17.75
C LYS A 97 12.07 18.04 -17.38
N ARG A 98 10.98 18.05 -18.15
CA ARG A 98 9.87 18.98 -17.94
C ARG A 98 8.53 18.33 -18.19
N ASP A 99 7.53 18.78 -17.42
CA ASP A 99 6.12 18.62 -17.75
C ASP A 99 5.71 17.13 -17.81
N LEU A 100 5.88 16.43 -16.68
CA LEU A 100 5.41 15.06 -16.55
C LEU A 100 3.96 15.07 -16.07
N ASP A 101 3.04 14.76 -16.97
CA ASP A 101 1.62 14.67 -16.62
C ASP A 101 1.30 13.30 -16.03
N THR A 102 0.62 13.29 -14.90
CA THR A 102 0.30 12.06 -14.18
C THR A 102 -1.19 11.72 -14.25
N SER A 103 -1.51 10.44 -14.12
CA SER A 103 -2.86 10.01 -13.77
C SER A 103 -2.85 8.84 -12.80
N THR A 104 -3.76 8.86 -11.83
CA THR A 104 -3.89 7.83 -10.81
C THR A 104 -5.32 7.30 -10.82
N ARG A 105 -5.46 5.97 -10.92
CA ARG A 105 -6.76 5.30 -10.97
C ARG A 105 -6.99 4.44 -9.74
N PHE A 106 -8.18 4.57 -9.16
CA PHE A 106 -8.60 3.78 -8.00
C PHE A 106 -10.12 3.64 -7.98
N LEU A 107 -10.61 2.41 -7.87
CA LEU A 107 -12.04 2.08 -7.74
C LEU A 107 -12.93 2.75 -8.80
N GLY A 108 -12.48 2.75 -10.06
CA GLY A 108 -13.20 3.32 -11.19
C GLY A 108 -13.05 4.84 -11.36
N ALA A 109 -12.46 5.54 -10.38
CA ALA A 109 -12.11 6.95 -10.52
C ALA A 109 -10.72 7.12 -11.13
N ASN A 110 -10.51 8.27 -11.78
CA ASN A 110 -9.23 8.68 -12.35
C ASN A 110 -9.00 10.17 -12.02
N VAL A 111 -7.82 10.54 -11.52
CA VAL A 111 -7.44 11.94 -11.27
C VAL A 111 -6.05 12.23 -11.81
N GLY A 112 -5.77 13.48 -12.16
CA GLY A 112 -4.52 13.91 -12.78
C GLY A 112 -4.74 14.95 -13.88
N PHE A 113 -3.68 15.28 -14.61
CA PHE A 113 -3.74 16.23 -15.71
C PHE A 113 -4.79 15.81 -16.75
N LYS A 114 -5.80 16.65 -16.98
CA LYS A 114 -6.94 16.39 -17.88
C LYS A 114 -7.71 15.07 -17.59
N CYS A 115 -7.55 14.47 -16.41
CA CYS A 115 -8.29 13.27 -15.98
C CYS A 115 -9.44 13.58 -15.00
N GLY A 116 -9.39 14.77 -14.39
CA GLY A 116 -10.25 15.16 -13.27
C GLY A 116 -9.39 15.52 -12.06
N LYS A 117 -9.85 16.47 -11.23
CA LYS A 117 -9.06 16.94 -10.08
C LYS A 117 -9.26 16.08 -8.84
N ASN A 118 -10.52 15.71 -8.57
CA ASN A 118 -10.91 15.04 -7.34
C ASN A 118 -11.94 13.94 -7.62
N SER A 119 -11.93 12.92 -6.78
CA SER A 119 -12.99 11.93 -6.62
C SER A 119 -13.24 11.69 -5.13
N LYS A 120 -14.13 10.76 -4.78
CA LYS A 120 -14.46 10.45 -3.38
C LYS A 120 -13.25 9.99 -2.55
N TYR A 121 -12.27 9.33 -3.18
CA TYR A 121 -11.10 8.74 -2.51
C TYR A 121 -9.76 9.14 -3.13
N LEU A 122 -9.77 9.97 -4.17
CA LEU A 122 -8.57 10.47 -4.82
C LEU A 122 -8.59 11.99 -4.88
N ARG A 123 -7.46 12.62 -4.61
CA ARG A 123 -7.29 14.07 -4.72
C ARG A 123 -5.94 14.39 -5.34
N TRP A 124 -5.95 14.92 -6.55
CA TRP A 124 -4.75 15.41 -7.22
C TRP A 124 -4.42 16.84 -6.75
N LEU A 125 -3.18 17.06 -6.33
CA LEU A 125 -2.77 18.30 -5.67
C LEU A 125 -2.43 19.41 -6.66
N GLY A 126 -2.06 19.06 -7.90
CA GLY A 126 -1.81 20.03 -8.95
C GLY A 126 -0.85 19.53 -10.01
N ASP A 127 -0.78 20.34 -11.05
CA ASP A 127 0.08 20.19 -12.23
C ASP A 127 1.44 20.84 -12.01
N SER A 128 2.50 20.28 -12.57
CA SER A 128 3.82 20.94 -12.57
C SER A 128 4.51 20.85 -13.94
N SER A 129 4.66 22.00 -14.59
CA SER A 129 5.37 22.15 -15.87
C SER A 129 6.83 22.66 -15.75
N LYS A 130 7.38 22.58 -14.54
CA LYS A 130 8.71 23.09 -14.19
C LYS A 130 9.84 22.19 -14.70
N ASN A 131 11.04 22.79 -14.81
CA ASN A 131 12.30 22.08 -15.05
C ASN A 131 12.77 21.41 -13.76
N GLY A 132 12.60 20.09 -13.69
CA GLY A 132 12.48 19.41 -12.42
C GLY A 132 11.19 19.78 -11.70
N GLY A 133 10.54 18.82 -11.07
CA GLY A 133 9.26 19.04 -10.42
C GLY A 133 8.63 17.78 -9.89
N ASP A 134 7.44 17.95 -9.32
CA ASP A 134 6.64 16.86 -8.77
C ASP A 134 5.15 17.10 -8.97
N GLU A 135 4.41 16.00 -9.03
CA GLU A 135 2.95 15.97 -8.94
C GLU A 135 2.52 14.95 -7.89
N GLN A 136 1.45 15.26 -7.17
CA GLN A 136 1.02 14.45 -6.02
C GLN A 136 -0.46 14.09 -6.09
N VAL A 137 -0.76 12.86 -5.68
CA VAL A 137 -2.12 12.35 -5.49
C VAL A 137 -2.26 11.78 -4.09
N VAL A 138 -3.27 12.24 -3.37
CA VAL A 138 -3.67 11.69 -2.06
C VAL A 138 -4.77 10.66 -2.27
N VAL A 139 -4.62 9.49 -1.63
CA VAL A 139 -5.54 8.36 -1.71
C VAL A 139 -6.04 7.98 -0.32
N ASP A 140 -7.37 8.09 -0.14
CA ASP A 140 -8.07 7.67 1.07
C ASP A 140 -8.55 6.22 0.95
N PHE A 141 -7.59 5.29 1.00
CA PHE A 141 -7.83 3.87 0.79
C PHE A 141 -8.57 3.21 1.97
N ASP A 142 -8.41 3.72 3.20
CA ASP A 142 -9.15 3.20 4.37
C ASP A 142 -10.60 3.66 4.36
N LYS A 143 -10.92 4.90 3.96
CA LYS A 143 -12.33 5.29 3.79
C LYS A 143 -13.00 4.43 2.73
N ALA A 144 -12.35 4.16 1.60
CA ALA A 144 -12.89 3.24 0.60
C ALA A 144 -13.14 1.83 1.16
N ARG A 145 -12.30 1.36 2.10
CA ARG A 145 -12.48 0.09 2.81
C ARG A 145 -13.69 0.13 3.74
N ARG A 146 -13.82 1.19 4.54
CA ARG A 146 -14.93 1.40 5.47
C ARG A 146 -16.26 1.53 4.73
N ASP A 147 -16.23 2.11 3.54
CA ASP A 147 -17.37 2.20 2.62
C ASP A 147 -17.65 0.88 1.88
N GLY A 148 -16.90 -0.20 2.17
CA GLY A 148 -17.17 -1.55 1.67
C GLY A 148 -16.70 -1.82 0.23
N LEU A 149 -15.93 -0.92 -0.38
CA LEU A 149 -15.52 -1.08 -1.79
C LEU A 149 -14.38 -2.07 -1.98
N TRP A 150 -13.70 -2.47 -0.90
CA TRP A 150 -12.75 -3.56 -0.90
C TRP A 150 -12.58 -4.14 0.51
N THR A 151 -12.27 -5.43 0.61
CA THR A 151 -12.23 -6.16 1.89
C THR A 151 -10.90 -6.89 2.13
N GLY A 152 -10.30 -7.43 1.07
CA GLY A 152 -9.05 -8.20 1.15
C GLY A 152 -7.93 -7.71 0.24
N ARG A 153 -8.23 -7.34 -1.01
CA ARG A 153 -7.24 -6.84 -1.96
C ARG A 153 -7.78 -5.72 -2.80
N THR A 154 -6.92 -4.78 -3.16
CA THR A 154 -7.22 -3.73 -4.13
C THR A 154 -5.91 -3.25 -4.78
N SER A 155 -6.02 -2.45 -5.82
CA SER A 155 -4.86 -1.82 -6.45
C SER A 155 -5.14 -0.41 -6.92
N ILE A 156 -4.12 0.43 -6.84
CA ILE A 156 -4.10 1.78 -7.39
C ILE A 156 -3.16 1.76 -8.61
N GLN A 157 -3.68 2.11 -9.78
CA GLN A 157 -2.88 2.13 -11.01
C GLN A 157 -2.22 3.49 -11.17
N LEU A 158 -0.92 3.49 -11.41
CA LEU A 158 -0.12 4.70 -11.57
C LEU A 158 0.24 4.85 -13.03
N HIS A 159 -0.18 5.96 -13.64
CA HIS A 159 0.12 6.30 -15.01
C HIS A 159 0.89 7.63 -15.05
N ALA A 160 1.78 7.76 -16.01
CA ALA A 160 2.55 8.98 -16.22
C ALA A 160 2.94 9.10 -17.69
N GLY A 161 3.06 10.32 -18.20
CA GLY A 161 3.58 10.54 -19.54
C GLY A 161 4.07 11.96 -19.73
N TRP A 162 5.20 12.09 -20.41
CA TRP A 162 5.79 13.39 -20.74
C TRP A 162 4.86 14.18 -21.68
N HIS A 163 4.55 15.41 -21.29
CA HIS A 163 3.76 16.31 -22.10
C HIS A 163 4.54 16.73 -23.34
N GLY A 164 4.10 16.30 -24.52
CA GLY A 164 4.84 16.53 -25.76
C GLY A 164 6.10 15.66 -25.89
N SER A 165 7.12 16.16 -26.59
CA SER A 165 8.29 15.37 -27.04
C SER A 165 9.66 15.93 -26.63
N GLN A 166 9.72 17.00 -25.82
CA GLN A 166 10.97 17.66 -25.48
C GLN A 166 11.32 17.40 -24.01
N GLN A 167 12.61 17.15 -23.72
CA GLN A 167 13.14 17.04 -22.36
C GLN A 167 12.47 15.91 -21.53
N GLN A 168 12.68 14.69 -22.00
CA GLN A 168 12.09 13.47 -21.43
C GLN A 168 13.15 12.60 -20.75
N GLY A 169 12.69 11.61 -20.01
CA GLY A 169 13.54 10.53 -19.54
C GLY A 169 12.88 9.71 -18.46
N MET A 170 13.72 9.05 -17.67
CA MET A 170 13.30 8.39 -16.45
C MET A 170 12.74 9.41 -15.45
N ALA A 171 11.67 9.02 -14.77
CA ALA A 171 11.13 9.72 -13.62
C ALA A 171 11.04 8.75 -12.44
N HIS A 172 10.52 9.24 -11.32
CA HIS A 172 10.43 8.48 -10.09
C HIS A 172 9.02 8.53 -9.55
N VAL A 173 8.64 7.48 -8.83
CA VAL A 173 7.41 7.46 -8.05
C VAL A 173 7.72 7.06 -6.62
N VAL A 174 7.13 7.81 -5.69
CA VAL A 174 7.19 7.57 -4.26
C VAL A 174 5.78 7.29 -3.78
N VAL A 175 5.60 6.21 -3.03
CA VAL A 175 4.34 5.89 -2.37
C VAL A 175 4.58 5.94 -0.87
N GLY A 176 4.15 7.04 -0.27
CA GLY A 176 4.29 7.30 1.16
C GLY A 176 3.00 7.16 1.93
N MET A 177 3.12 6.88 3.21
CA MET A 177 2.02 6.99 4.16
C MET A 177 2.15 8.32 4.89
N ARG A 178 1.04 9.04 5.04
CA ARG A 178 0.98 10.28 5.80
C ARG A 178 -0.13 10.19 6.83
N ARG A 179 0.15 10.62 8.05
CA ARG A 179 -0.87 10.73 9.10
C ARG A 179 -1.87 11.82 8.74
N THR A 180 -3.15 11.53 8.95
CA THR A 180 -4.28 12.41 8.60
C THR A 180 -4.47 13.57 9.58
N ASP A 181 -3.97 13.44 10.82
CA ASP A 181 -4.13 14.43 11.90
C ASP A 181 -3.01 15.47 11.95
N ASN A 182 -1.75 15.05 11.76
CA ASN A 182 -0.58 15.91 11.91
C ASN A 182 0.32 15.99 10.66
N HIS A 183 -0.06 15.33 9.56
CA HIS A 183 0.73 15.25 8.33
C HIS A 183 2.14 14.64 8.48
N GLU A 184 2.39 13.89 9.54
CA GLU A 184 3.64 13.17 9.74
C GLU A 184 3.82 12.06 8.70
N GLU A 185 5.01 11.98 8.09
CA GLU A 185 5.36 10.96 7.11
C GLU A 185 5.75 9.64 7.79
N GLY A 186 5.25 8.54 7.24
CA GLY A 186 5.55 7.18 7.67
C GLY A 186 6.44 6.45 6.67
N ASN A 187 6.08 5.19 6.40
CA ASN A 187 6.81 4.35 5.45
C ASN A 187 6.68 4.87 4.01
N ASN A 188 7.79 4.85 3.27
CA ASN A 188 7.87 5.25 1.87
C ASN A 188 8.40 4.10 1.00
N LEU A 189 7.82 3.94 -0.19
CA LEU A 189 8.28 3.04 -1.24
C LEU A 189 8.70 3.83 -2.45
N TYR A 190 9.78 3.40 -3.11
CA TYR A 190 10.38 4.12 -4.23
C TYR A 190 10.50 3.20 -5.45
N ALA A 191 10.26 3.74 -6.64
CA ALA A 191 10.57 3.09 -7.90
C ALA A 191 10.94 4.11 -8.97
N PHE A 192 11.79 3.69 -9.91
CA PHE A 192 11.97 4.38 -11.18
C PHE A 192 10.86 4.00 -12.14
N ILE A 193 10.45 4.94 -12.98
CA ILE A 193 9.42 4.76 -14.00
C ILE A 193 9.93 5.26 -15.35
N TYR A 194 9.39 4.67 -16.42
CA TYR A 194 9.71 5.03 -17.81
C TYR A 194 8.43 5.50 -18.53
N PRO A 195 8.02 6.77 -18.34
CA PRO A 195 6.82 7.31 -18.94
C PRO A 195 6.93 7.37 -20.46
N GLY A 196 5.83 7.08 -21.15
CA GLY A 196 5.67 7.40 -22.57
C GLY A 196 5.44 8.89 -22.80
N THR A 197 5.03 9.24 -24.02
CA THR A 197 4.64 10.62 -24.38
C THR A 197 3.12 10.75 -24.43
N GLN A 198 2.57 11.91 -24.07
CA GLN A 198 1.13 12.16 -24.11
C GLN A 198 0.82 13.65 -24.32
N ARG A 199 -0.48 13.99 -24.51
CA ARG A 199 -1.00 15.38 -24.53
C ARG A 199 -2.32 15.57 -23.75
N THR A 200 -2.81 14.52 -23.11
CA THR A 200 -4.13 14.36 -22.50
C THR A 200 -4.01 13.58 -21.19
N CYS A 201 -5.12 13.11 -20.61
CA CYS A 201 -5.01 12.17 -19.50
C CYS A 201 -4.08 10.99 -19.84
N SER A 202 -3.00 10.79 -19.08
CA SER A 202 -1.97 9.83 -19.45
C SER A 202 -2.53 8.39 -19.46
N PRO A 203 -2.40 7.65 -20.59
CA PRO A 203 -2.84 6.27 -20.67
C PRO A 203 -1.73 5.28 -20.26
N HIS A 204 -0.48 5.72 -20.17
CA HIS A 204 0.69 4.85 -19.99
C HIS A 204 0.83 4.42 -18.54
N GLN A 205 0.47 3.17 -18.25
CA GLN A 205 0.66 2.61 -16.92
C GLN A 205 2.15 2.37 -16.69
N VAL A 206 2.69 2.91 -15.60
CA VAL A 206 4.12 2.82 -15.25
C VAL A 206 4.36 2.03 -13.97
N ALA A 207 3.35 1.93 -13.10
CA ALA A 207 3.42 1.17 -11.86
C ALA A 207 2.01 0.84 -11.32
N ALA A 208 1.97 0.05 -10.26
CA ALA A 208 0.77 -0.19 -9.48
C ALA A 208 1.10 -0.32 -7.99
N VAL A 209 0.27 0.27 -7.14
CA VAL A 209 0.28 -0.02 -5.70
C VAL A 209 -0.69 -1.16 -5.45
N LYS A 210 -0.19 -2.27 -4.94
CA LYS A 210 -1.00 -3.42 -4.55
C LYS A 210 -1.21 -3.40 -3.04
N ILE A 211 -2.45 -3.45 -2.61
CA ILE A 211 -2.83 -3.43 -1.20
C ILE A 211 -3.47 -4.77 -0.85
N PHE A 212 -2.92 -5.44 0.17
CA PHE A 212 -3.41 -6.73 0.66
C PHE A 212 -3.66 -6.65 2.15
N ARG A 213 -4.90 -6.86 2.56
CA ARG A 213 -5.29 -6.88 3.97
C ARG A 213 -5.34 -8.31 4.48
N GLY A 214 -4.46 -8.60 5.43
CA GLY A 214 -4.54 -9.78 6.28
C GLY A 214 -5.40 -9.51 7.51
N ARG A 215 -5.37 -10.44 8.47
CA ARG A 215 -6.18 -10.36 9.69
C ARG A 215 -5.82 -9.15 10.56
N HIS A 216 -4.53 -8.95 10.83
CA HIS A 216 -4.03 -7.90 11.73
C HIS A 216 -3.25 -6.79 11.02
N PHE A 217 -2.75 -7.08 9.81
CA PHE A 217 -1.89 -6.16 9.07
C PHE A 217 -2.37 -6.01 7.62
N THR A 218 -2.06 -4.86 7.05
CA THR A 218 -2.21 -4.57 5.63
C THR A 218 -0.83 -4.37 5.02
N ARG A 219 -0.52 -5.14 3.98
CA ARG A 219 0.65 -4.93 3.14
C ARG A 219 0.34 -3.95 2.04
N VAL A 220 1.24 -3.00 1.87
CA VAL A 220 1.32 -2.12 0.70
C VAL A 220 2.57 -2.52 -0.08
N THR A 221 2.44 -2.73 -1.37
CA THR A 221 3.54 -3.09 -2.28
C THR A 221 3.53 -2.16 -3.48
N LEU A 222 4.67 -1.59 -3.83
CA LEU A 222 4.85 -0.83 -5.08
C LEU A 222 5.45 -1.75 -6.14
N ASP A 223 4.65 -2.07 -7.15
CA ASP A 223 5.05 -2.89 -8.30
C ASP A 223 5.35 -1.98 -9.49
N HIS A 224 6.53 -2.11 -10.10
CA HIS A 224 6.90 -1.35 -11.31
C HIS A 224 6.75 -2.26 -12.52
N MET A 225 6.34 -1.70 -13.65
CA MET A 225 6.19 -2.43 -14.92
C MET A 225 7.44 -2.35 -15.77
#